data_AF-A0A7S1NK13-F1
#
_entry.id   AF-A0A7S1NK13-F1
#
_cell.length_a   1.000
_cell.length_b   1.000
_cell.length_c   1.000
_cell.angle_alpha   90.00
_cell.angle_beta   90.00
_cell.angle_gamma   90.00
#
_symmetry.space_group_name_H-M   'P 1'
#
loop_
_entity.id
_entity.type
_entity.pdbx_description
1 polymer ?
#
loop_
_entity_poly.entity_id
_entity_poly.type
_entity_poly.pdbx_seq_one_letter_code
_entity_poly.pdbx_strand_id
1 'polypeptide(L)'
;ECEAHLAGSEPVPFMQLFNVWKESPEARRFALSRRLGSIAAQVLGVPAVRLYQDSVFAKRPGDGPTEWHSDLNMAPFDTNDFVTFWIPLQPIPYSDEGGSSLCFASRSHRDVALPFWSDPRTTDLSDRYEVETYGEFKVGDCSLHHGWCLHSAPGNELPDTRYAYTVSYVADCAPTLQDEGHVRRPDMEDRRSYRSWFADVGWGGIADHPELPLVYSEYSW
;
A
#
# COMPACT_ATOMS: atom_id res chain seq x y z
N GLU A 1 16.01 -22.91 21.39
CA GLU A 1 14.99 -23.75 20.72
C GLU A 1 14.09 -23.02 19.71
N CYS A 2 14.40 -21.76 19.31
CA CYS A 2 13.61 -21.04 18.29
C CYS A 2 14.14 -21.14 16.84
N GLU A 3 15.34 -21.68 16.61
CA GLU A 3 15.94 -21.70 15.26
C GLU A 3 15.56 -22.94 14.41
N ALA A 4 14.86 -23.92 14.99
CA ALA A 4 14.64 -25.21 14.33
C ALA A 4 13.36 -25.31 13.48
N HIS A 5 12.56 -24.24 13.33
CA HIS A 5 11.27 -24.29 12.64
C HIS A 5 11.21 -23.60 11.27
N LEU A 6 12.33 -23.05 10.76
CA LEU A 6 12.34 -22.29 9.50
C LEU A 6 12.93 -23.06 8.31
N ALA A 7 13.44 -24.27 8.51
CA ALA A 7 13.95 -25.11 7.43
C ALA A 7 12.79 -25.87 6.75
N GLY A 8 12.03 -25.18 5.89
CA GLY A 8 11.02 -25.82 5.05
C GLY A 8 9.80 -24.99 4.67
N SER A 9 9.69 -23.72 5.07
CA SER A 9 8.63 -22.84 4.57
C SER A 9 8.99 -22.33 3.17
N GLU A 10 8.03 -22.30 2.25
CA GLU A 10 8.19 -21.56 1.00
C GLU A 10 8.65 -20.12 1.28
N PRO A 11 9.42 -19.50 0.36
CA PRO A 11 9.86 -18.13 0.53
C PRO A 11 8.65 -17.22 0.74
N VAL A 12 8.58 -16.56 1.89
CA VAL A 12 7.59 -15.49 2.11
C VAL A 12 8.04 -14.25 1.34
N PRO A 13 7.12 -13.51 0.69
CA PRO A 13 7.47 -12.37 -0.14
C PRO A 13 8.01 -11.20 0.70
N PHE A 14 7.53 -11.05 1.93
CA PHE A 14 7.95 -10.04 2.92
C PHE A 14 7.27 -10.31 4.27
N MET A 15 7.68 -9.59 5.31
CA MET A 15 6.91 -9.42 6.54
C MET A 15 6.18 -8.08 6.53
N GLN A 16 4.92 -8.07 6.96
CA GLN A 16 4.10 -6.85 7.05
C GLN A 16 3.49 -6.69 8.45
N LEU A 17 3.55 -5.47 8.96
CA LEU A 17 2.86 -5.03 10.17
C LEU A 17 1.87 -3.95 9.78
N PHE A 18 0.61 -4.09 10.21
CA PHE A 18 -0.47 -3.16 9.89
C PHE A 18 -0.82 -2.27 11.08
N ASN A 19 -1.31 -1.06 10.79
CA ASN A 19 -1.82 -0.10 11.76
C ASN A 19 -0.82 0.21 12.87
N VAL A 20 0.47 0.31 12.50
CA VAL A 20 1.59 0.59 13.40
C VAL A 20 1.42 1.95 14.08
N TRP A 21 0.65 2.87 13.50
CA TRP A 21 0.26 4.14 14.12
C TRP A 21 -0.45 3.98 15.48
N LYS A 22 -1.07 2.83 15.73
CA LYS A 22 -1.75 2.55 17.02
C LYS A 22 -0.76 2.23 18.14
N GLU A 23 0.44 1.78 17.80
CA GLU A 23 1.42 1.24 18.75
C GLU A 23 2.71 2.09 18.83
N SER A 24 3.11 2.75 17.74
CA SER A 24 4.31 3.61 17.70
C SER A 24 3.94 5.09 17.64
N PRO A 25 4.40 5.93 18.60
CA PRO A 25 4.25 7.38 18.54
C PRO A 25 4.87 8.01 17.28
N GLU A 26 5.98 7.44 16.79
CA GLU A 26 6.66 7.89 15.58
C GLU A 26 5.83 7.60 14.33
N ALA A 27 5.33 6.37 14.19
CA ALA A 27 4.43 6.01 13.09
C ALA A 27 3.16 6.87 13.14
N ARG A 28 2.57 7.06 14.33
CA ARG A 28 1.40 7.93 14.52
C ARG A 28 1.64 9.36 14.05
N ARG A 29 2.81 9.92 14.34
CA ARG A 29 3.16 11.28 13.90
C ARG A 29 3.23 11.39 12.38
N PHE A 30 3.71 10.36 11.69
CA PHE A 30 3.74 10.32 10.23
C PHE A 30 2.34 10.06 9.66
N ALA A 31 1.65 9.02 10.11
CA ALA A 31 0.33 8.62 9.63
C ALA A 31 -0.73 9.73 9.78
N LEU A 32 -0.64 10.54 10.82
CA LEU A 32 -1.56 11.65 11.11
C LEU A 32 -0.96 13.02 10.78
N SER A 33 0.10 13.04 9.97
CA SER A 33 0.75 14.28 9.55
C SER A 33 -0.18 15.09 8.65
N ARG A 34 -0.51 16.31 9.09
CA ARG A 34 -1.27 17.28 8.26
C ARG A 34 -0.57 17.53 6.92
N ARG A 35 0.77 17.48 6.86
CA ARG A 35 1.54 17.65 5.62
C ARG A 35 1.23 16.53 4.63
N LEU A 36 1.31 15.27 5.06
CA LEU A 36 0.99 14.13 4.18
C LEU A 36 -0.49 14.13 3.78
N GLY A 37 -1.39 14.36 4.74
CA GLY A 37 -2.82 14.49 4.45
C GLY A 37 -3.14 15.60 3.45
N SER A 38 -2.46 16.76 3.54
CA SER A 38 -2.66 17.85 2.58
C SER A 38 -2.16 17.52 1.18
N ILE A 39 -1.08 16.75 1.05
CA ILE A 39 -0.56 16.30 -0.25
C ILE A 39 -1.51 15.26 -0.84
N ALA A 40 -1.98 14.31 -0.02
CA ALA A 40 -2.97 13.31 -0.43
C ALA A 40 -4.24 13.97 -0.97
N ALA A 41 -4.81 14.92 -0.21
CA ALA A 41 -5.99 15.67 -0.61
C ALA A 41 -5.79 16.43 -1.93
N GLN A 42 -4.65 17.10 -2.11
CA GLN A 42 -4.33 17.81 -3.34
C GLN A 42 -4.19 16.90 -4.56
N VAL A 43 -3.53 15.75 -4.41
CA VAL A 43 -3.32 14.80 -5.53
C VAL A 43 -4.62 14.10 -5.91
N LEU A 44 -5.46 13.79 -4.93
CA LEU A 44 -6.79 13.21 -5.15
C LEU A 44 -7.83 14.24 -5.62
N GLY A 45 -7.59 15.54 -5.38
CA GLY A 45 -8.56 16.60 -5.71
C GLY A 45 -9.78 16.60 -4.78
N VAL A 46 -9.62 16.17 -3.53
CA VAL A 46 -10.69 16.08 -2.53
C VAL A 46 -10.46 17.06 -1.37
N PRO A 47 -11.52 17.57 -0.73
CA PRO A 47 -11.38 18.58 0.33
C PRO A 47 -10.82 18.03 1.64
N ALA A 48 -10.94 16.72 1.86
CA ALA A 48 -10.59 16.06 3.10
C ALA A 48 -10.21 14.59 2.90
N VAL A 49 -9.29 14.09 3.73
CA VAL A 49 -8.84 12.69 3.71
C VAL A 49 -8.73 12.10 5.11
N ARG A 50 -9.00 10.80 5.19
CA ARG A 50 -8.83 9.95 6.37
C ARG A 50 -7.64 9.03 6.20
N LEU A 51 -6.99 8.71 7.32
CA LEU A 51 -6.06 7.58 7.36
C LEU A 51 -6.85 6.30 7.15
N TYR A 52 -6.47 5.50 6.15
CA TYR A 52 -6.99 4.13 6.01
C TYR A 52 -6.11 3.13 6.76
N GLN A 53 -4.83 3.11 6.40
CA GLN A 53 -3.90 2.08 6.84
C GLN A 53 -2.49 2.67 6.82
N ASP A 54 -1.69 2.31 7.80
CA ASP A 54 -0.24 2.37 7.67
C ASP A 54 0.37 0.98 7.85
N SER A 55 1.51 0.74 7.20
CA SER A 55 2.20 -0.54 7.33
C SER A 55 3.71 -0.38 7.32
N VAL A 56 4.40 -1.23 8.08
CA VAL A 56 5.84 -1.46 7.95
C VAL A 56 6.05 -2.77 7.19
N PHE A 57 6.85 -2.71 6.14
CA PHE A 57 7.29 -3.84 5.34
C PHE A 57 8.76 -4.13 5.61
N ALA A 58 9.09 -5.39 5.87
CA ALA A 58 10.46 -5.88 5.92
C ALA A 58 10.67 -6.93 4.84
N LYS A 59 11.60 -6.68 3.91
CA LYS A 59 12.13 -7.69 2.99
C LYS A 59 13.50 -8.12 3.47
N ARG A 60 13.58 -9.30 4.07
CA ARG A 60 14.85 -9.89 4.54
C ARG A 60 15.66 -10.39 3.34
N PRO A 61 16.98 -10.60 3.50
CA PRO A 61 17.79 -11.23 2.46
C PRO A 61 17.17 -12.56 2.01
N GLY A 62 16.91 -12.69 0.72
CA GLY A 62 16.27 -13.87 0.11
C GLY A 62 14.74 -13.89 0.15
N ASP A 63 14.07 -12.91 0.77
CA ASP A 63 12.61 -12.78 0.65
C ASP A 63 12.22 -12.47 -0.82
N GLY A 64 11.13 -13.10 -1.28
CA GLY A 64 10.71 -13.11 -2.68
C GLY A 64 10.13 -11.79 -3.20
N PRO A 65 9.72 -11.74 -4.48
CA PRO A 65 9.08 -10.56 -5.05
C PRO A 65 7.72 -10.28 -4.40
N THR A 66 7.31 -9.02 -4.46
CA THR A 66 5.92 -8.61 -4.26
C THR A 66 5.26 -8.61 -5.62
N GLU A 67 4.26 -9.47 -5.82
CA GLU A 67 3.57 -9.62 -7.10
C GLU A 67 2.84 -8.34 -7.52
N TRP A 68 2.56 -8.22 -8.82
CA TRP A 68 1.79 -7.10 -9.36
C TRP A 68 0.37 -7.05 -8.76
N HIS A 69 0.03 -5.92 -8.17
CA HIS A 69 -1.29 -5.67 -7.59
C HIS A 69 -1.61 -4.17 -7.58
N SER A 70 -2.82 -3.84 -7.14
CA SER A 70 -3.22 -2.48 -6.81
C SER A 70 -3.91 -2.45 -5.46
N ASP A 71 -3.65 -1.45 -4.63
CA ASP A 71 -4.13 -1.41 -3.24
C ASP A 71 -5.66 -1.46 -3.14
N LEU A 72 -6.38 -0.74 -4.02
CA LEU A 72 -7.84 -0.72 -4.03
C LEU A 72 -8.47 -2.08 -4.39
N ASN A 73 -7.70 -3.03 -4.95
CA ASN A 73 -8.21 -4.40 -5.15
C ASN A 73 -8.31 -5.18 -3.82
N MET A 74 -7.64 -4.73 -2.77
CA MET A 74 -7.52 -5.41 -1.47
C MET A 74 -8.16 -4.62 -0.32
N ALA A 75 -8.44 -3.33 -0.53
CA ALA A 75 -9.14 -2.46 0.40
C ALA A 75 -10.67 -2.55 0.26
N PRO A 76 -11.44 -2.37 1.36
CA PRO A 76 -12.89 -2.57 1.33
C PRO A 76 -13.67 -1.30 0.89
N PHE A 77 -13.12 -0.48 -0.01
CA PHE A 77 -13.72 0.79 -0.44
C PHE A 77 -14.28 0.73 -1.86
N ASP A 78 -15.40 1.41 -2.08
CA ASP A 78 -15.98 1.67 -3.41
C ASP A 78 -15.64 3.10 -3.85
N THR A 79 -14.35 3.35 -4.11
CA THR A 79 -13.87 4.69 -4.46
C THR A 79 -12.67 4.64 -5.39
N ASN A 80 -12.44 5.74 -6.11
CA ASN A 80 -11.17 6.01 -6.77
C ASN A 80 -10.27 6.93 -5.94
N ASP A 81 -10.81 7.60 -4.92
CA ASP A 81 -10.11 8.63 -4.16
C ASP A 81 -9.26 8.01 -3.05
N PHE A 82 -8.23 7.27 -3.47
CA PHE A 82 -7.31 6.52 -2.61
C PHE A 82 -5.86 6.70 -3.09
N VAL A 83 -4.95 6.94 -2.15
CA VAL A 83 -3.53 7.12 -2.46
C VAL A 83 -2.64 6.53 -1.37
N THR A 84 -1.53 5.92 -1.75
CA THR A 84 -0.52 5.37 -0.84
C THR A 84 0.81 6.08 -1.03
N PHE A 85 1.39 6.52 0.08
CA PHE A 85 2.79 6.92 0.16
C PHE A 85 3.63 5.71 0.51
N TRP A 86 4.76 5.52 -0.17
CA TRP A 86 5.77 4.52 0.17
C TRP A 86 7.09 5.22 0.48
N ILE A 87 7.63 4.94 1.66
CA ILE A 87 8.76 5.66 2.27
C ILE A 87 9.80 4.63 2.70
N PRO A 88 10.96 4.52 2.02
CA PRO A 88 12.01 3.63 2.47
C PRO A 88 12.65 4.18 3.75
N LEU A 89 12.94 3.29 4.70
CA LEU A 89 13.54 3.65 5.99
C LEU A 89 15.08 3.60 5.98
N GLN A 90 15.66 3.23 4.84
CA GLN A 90 17.08 3.30 4.53
C GLN A 90 17.26 3.63 3.04
N PRO A 91 18.46 4.04 2.59
CA PRO A 91 18.71 4.20 1.15
C PRO A 91 18.42 2.91 0.38
N ILE A 92 17.88 3.04 -0.82
CA ILE A 92 17.66 1.93 -1.75
C ILE A 92 18.52 2.19 -2.98
N PRO A 93 19.45 1.28 -3.34
CA PRO A 93 20.26 1.45 -4.54
C PRO A 93 19.42 1.25 -5.82
N TYR A 94 20.04 1.42 -6.98
CA TYR A 94 19.38 1.10 -8.24
C TYR A 94 19.06 -0.40 -8.34
N SER A 95 18.05 -0.74 -9.16
CA SER A 95 17.60 -2.13 -9.30
C SER A 95 18.67 -3.05 -9.88
N ASP A 96 19.55 -2.55 -10.76
CA ASP A 96 20.70 -3.29 -11.31
C ASP A 96 21.83 -3.52 -10.29
N GLU A 97 21.79 -2.81 -9.16
CA GLU A 97 22.65 -3.01 -8.00
C GLU A 97 21.97 -3.84 -6.88
N GLY A 98 20.82 -4.47 -7.18
CA GLY A 98 20.05 -5.29 -6.21
C GLY A 98 19.04 -4.50 -5.39
N GLY A 99 18.75 -3.24 -5.76
CA GLY A 99 17.75 -2.41 -5.10
C GLY A 99 16.33 -2.97 -5.21
N SER A 100 15.62 -2.99 -4.08
CA SER A 100 14.24 -3.53 -3.98
C SER A 100 13.16 -2.47 -3.79
N SER A 101 13.27 -1.35 -4.52
CA SER A 101 12.25 -0.30 -4.62
C SER A 101 10.98 -0.80 -5.33
N LEU A 102 9.92 0.00 -5.29
CA LEU A 102 8.68 -0.32 -6.02
C LEU A 102 8.89 -0.13 -7.53
N CYS A 103 8.34 -1.05 -8.31
CA CYS A 103 8.14 -0.93 -9.75
C CYS A 103 6.68 -0.53 -10.03
N PHE A 104 6.46 0.39 -10.97
CA PHE A 104 5.13 0.90 -11.31
C PHE A 104 4.86 0.69 -12.80
N ALA A 105 3.67 0.21 -13.13
CA ALA A 105 3.19 0.21 -14.51
C ALA A 105 2.57 1.58 -14.81
N SER A 106 3.27 2.41 -15.56
CA SER A 106 2.88 3.79 -15.84
C SER A 106 1.47 3.89 -16.43
N ARG A 107 0.66 4.77 -15.85
CA ARG A 107 -0.75 5.03 -16.24
C ARG A 107 -1.72 3.85 -16.08
N SER A 108 -1.31 2.73 -15.50
CA SER A 108 -2.16 1.55 -15.27
C SER A 108 -3.44 1.84 -14.46
N HIS A 109 -3.42 2.84 -13.58
CA HIS A 109 -4.60 3.29 -12.83
C HIS A 109 -5.77 3.79 -13.70
N ARG A 110 -5.53 4.00 -15.01
CA ARG A 110 -6.56 4.41 -15.99
C ARG A 110 -7.10 3.23 -16.80
N ASP A 111 -6.50 2.05 -16.67
CA ASP A 111 -6.85 0.86 -17.44
C ASP A 111 -7.82 -0.03 -16.65
N VAL A 112 -9.09 0.38 -16.68
CA VAL A 112 -10.20 -0.35 -16.03
C VAL A 112 -10.44 -1.73 -16.66
N ALA A 113 -9.93 -1.98 -17.87
CA ALA A 113 -10.20 -3.21 -18.61
C ALA A 113 -9.26 -4.35 -18.17
N LEU A 114 -8.02 -4.04 -17.75
CA LEU A 114 -7.01 -5.06 -17.47
C LEU A 114 -7.51 -6.21 -16.56
N PRO A 115 -8.15 -5.95 -15.41
CA PRO A 115 -8.57 -7.03 -14.51
C PRO A 115 -9.59 -8.00 -15.13
N PHE A 116 -10.30 -7.58 -16.19
CA PHE A 116 -11.28 -8.42 -16.89
C PHE A 116 -10.65 -9.34 -17.94
N TRP A 117 -9.54 -8.92 -18.55
CA TRP A 117 -8.91 -9.64 -19.66
C TRP A 117 -7.68 -10.45 -19.24
N SER A 118 -7.09 -10.10 -18.09
CA SER A 118 -5.80 -10.65 -17.67
C SER A 118 -5.67 -10.62 -16.15
N ASP A 119 -4.92 -11.57 -15.61
CA ASP A 119 -4.45 -11.50 -14.23
C ASP A 119 -3.07 -10.82 -14.24
N PRO A 120 -2.93 -9.61 -13.68
CA PRO A 120 -1.64 -8.89 -13.68
C PRO A 120 -0.53 -9.66 -12.96
N ARG A 121 -0.85 -10.61 -12.09
CA ARG A 121 0.13 -11.46 -11.38
C ARG A 121 0.80 -12.49 -12.29
N THR A 122 0.17 -12.83 -13.41
CA THR A 122 0.69 -13.85 -14.34
C THR A 122 0.95 -13.29 -15.74
N THR A 123 0.56 -12.04 -15.98
CA THR A 123 0.69 -11.38 -17.27
C THR A 123 1.92 -10.50 -17.26
N ASP A 124 2.77 -10.63 -18.29
CA ASP A 124 3.84 -9.66 -18.50
C ASP A 124 3.23 -8.29 -18.83
N LEU A 125 3.46 -7.33 -17.93
CA LEU A 125 2.92 -5.98 -18.05
C LEU A 125 3.79 -5.09 -18.93
N SER A 126 5.04 -5.48 -19.24
CA SER A 126 6.00 -4.65 -19.97
C SER A 126 5.61 -4.42 -21.44
N ASP A 127 4.86 -5.34 -22.03
CA ASP A 127 4.30 -5.19 -23.38
C ASP A 127 3.14 -4.17 -23.45
N ARG A 128 2.52 -3.86 -22.30
CA ARG A 128 1.33 -2.99 -22.22
C ARG A 128 1.62 -1.63 -21.59
N TYR A 129 2.59 -1.57 -20.68
CA TYR A 129 2.93 -0.38 -19.92
C TYR A 129 4.43 -0.17 -19.90
N GLU A 130 4.82 1.10 -19.89
CA GLU A 130 6.16 1.50 -19.45
C GLU A 130 6.29 1.17 -17.96
N VAL A 131 7.30 0.37 -17.61
CA VAL A 131 7.57 -0.04 -16.22
C VAL A 131 8.69 0.83 -15.66
N GLU A 132 8.41 1.49 -14.54
CA GLU A 132 9.28 2.50 -13.93
C GLU A 132 9.62 2.13 -12.48
N THR A 133 10.89 2.27 -12.09
CA THR A 133 11.33 2.08 -10.69
C THR A 133 11.71 3.41 -10.01
N TYR A 134 11.76 4.50 -10.78
CA TYR A 134 12.24 5.82 -10.36
C TYR A 134 13.68 5.86 -9.79
N GLY A 135 14.45 4.79 -9.96
CA GLY A 135 15.87 4.72 -9.62
C GLY A 135 16.16 4.53 -8.13
N GLU A 136 17.28 5.10 -7.67
CA GLU A 136 17.69 5.08 -6.27
C GLU A 136 16.75 5.91 -5.38
N PHE A 137 16.62 5.51 -4.12
CA PHE A 137 15.97 6.32 -3.08
C PHE A 137 16.97 6.67 -1.98
N LYS A 138 16.97 7.93 -1.57
CA LYS A 138 17.69 8.42 -0.39
C LYS A 138 16.75 8.47 0.81
N VAL A 139 17.34 8.54 2.00
CA VAL A 139 16.54 8.75 3.22
C VAL A 139 15.81 10.08 3.11
N GLY A 140 14.48 10.02 3.26
CA GLY A 140 13.59 11.17 3.12
C GLY A 140 12.86 11.24 1.79
N ASP A 141 13.25 10.44 0.80
CA ASP A 141 12.49 10.30 -0.44
C ASP A 141 11.21 9.50 -0.18
N CYS A 142 10.22 9.68 -1.06
CA CYS A 142 8.99 8.89 -1.06
C CYS A 142 8.42 8.78 -2.47
N SER A 143 7.79 7.66 -2.76
CA SER A 143 6.88 7.55 -3.91
C SER A 143 5.44 7.69 -3.46
N LEU A 144 4.59 8.05 -4.41
CA LEU A 144 3.15 8.20 -4.23
C LEU A 144 2.46 7.50 -5.38
N HIS A 145 1.50 6.62 -5.09
CA HIS A 145 0.74 5.93 -6.13
C HIS A 145 -0.76 5.91 -5.83
N HIS A 146 -1.54 6.04 -6.90
CA HIS A 146 -3.00 5.93 -6.87
C HIS A 146 -3.41 4.51 -6.50
N GLY A 147 -4.56 4.33 -5.82
CA GLY A 147 -5.02 3.01 -5.37
C GLY A 147 -5.22 1.96 -6.48
N TRP A 148 -5.46 2.40 -7.73
CA TRP A 148 -5.52 1.54 -8.93
C TRP A 148 -4.18 1.40 -9.68
N CYS A 149 -3.13 2.08 -9.25
CA CYS A 149 -1.83 1.96 -9.92
C CYS A 149 -1.26 0.58 -9.65
N LEU A 150 -1.03 -0.19 -10.72
CA LEU A 150 -0.35 -1.45 -10.63
C LEU A 150 1.10 -1.21 -10.25
N HIS A 151 1.52 -1.91 -9.20
CA HIS A 151 2.87 -1.87 -8.71
C HIS A 151 3.30 -3.24 -8.19
N SER A 152 4.61 -3.43 -8.14
CA SER A 152 5.28 -4.64 -7.66
C SER A 152 6.58 -4.24 -6.98
N ALA A 153 7.32 -5.20 -6.46
CA ALA A 153 8.71 -4.99 -6.02
C ALA A 153 9.52 -6.26 -6.24
N PRO A 154 10.78 -6.18 -6.68
CA PRO A 154 11.61 -7.37 -6.79
C PRO A 154 11.91 -7.96 -5.40
N GLY A 155 12.49 -9.17 -5.39
CA GLY A 155 13.02 -9.77 -4.16
C GLY A 155 14.17 -8.94 -3.58
N ASN A 156 14.57 -9.26 -2.34
CA ASN A 156 15.74 -8.65 -1.74
C ASN A 156 16.97 -9.55 -1.87
N GLU A 157 17.86 -9.21 -2.80
CA GLU A 157 19.11 -9.95 -3.03
C GLU A 157 20.28 -9.40 -2.21
N LEU A 158 20.10 -8.27 -1.52
CA LEU A 158 21.13 -7.64 -0.70
C LEU A 158 21.25 -8.32 0.67
N PRO A 159 22.42 -8.21 1.33
CA PRO A 159 22.68 -8.87 2.61
C PRO A 159 21.92 -8.24 3.79
N ASP A 160 21.39 -7.03 3.63
CA ASP A 160 20.67 -6.30 4.68
C ASP A 160 19.15 -6.36 4.46
N THR A 161 18.38 -6.35 5.56
CA THR A 161 16.91 -6.28 5.48
C THR A 161 16.47 -4.89 5.02
N ARG A 162 15.62 -4.84 4.00
CA ARG A 162 15.00 -3.60 3.52
C ARG A 162 13.72 -3.32 4.29
N TYR A 163 13.68 -2.19 5.02
CA TYR A 163 12.48 -1.68 5.66
C TYR A 163 11.82 -0.55 4.86
N ALA A 164 10.51 -0.60 4.73
CA ALA A 164 9.73 0.50 4.16
C ALA A 164 8.49 0.76 5.02
N TYR A 165 8.12 2.02 5.14
CA TYR A 165 6.88 2.46 5.75
C TYR A 165 5.91 2.92 4.65
N THR A 166 4.66 2.54 4.78
CA THR A 166 3.58 2.98 3.90
C THR A 166 2.49 3.64 4.71
N VAL A 167 1.84 4.63 4.10
CA VAL A 167 0.62 5.22 4.64
C VAL A 167 -0.34 5.50 3.50
N SER A 168 -1.54 4.96 3.64
CA SER A 168 -2.63 5.09 2.68
C SER A 168 -3.72 6.00 3.22
N TYR A 169 -4.16 6.92 2.38
CA TYR A 169 -5.26 7.83 2.66
C TYR A 169 -6.39 7.61 1.68
N VAL A 170 -7.61 7.82 2.16
CA VAL A 170 -8.83 7.77 1.37
C VAL A 170 -9.63 9.05 1.58
N ALA A 171 -10.44 9.45 0.61
CA ALA A 171 -11.35 10.58 0.79
C ALA A 171 -12.21 10.43 2.05
N ASP A 172 -12.49 11.56 2.71
CA ASP A 172 -13.49 11.61 3.78
C ASP A 172 -14.85 11.12 3.27
N CYS A 173 -15.59 10.40 4.12
CA CYS A 173 -16.86 9.76 3.77
C CYS A 173 -16.79 8.77 2.58
N ALA A 174 -15.64 8.17 2.28
CA ALA A 174 -15.57 7.14 1.25
C ALA A 174 -16.53 5.96 1.54
N PRO A 175 -17.33 5.50 0.56
CA PRO A 175 -18.22 4.38 0.76
C PRO A 175 -17.43 3.07 0.81
N THR A 176 -17.95 2.09 1.54
CA THR A 176 -17.46 0.71 1.47
C THR A 176 -18.13 -0.04 0.33
N LEU A 177 -17.50 -1.11 -0.14
CA LEU A 177 -18.08 -1.99 -1.16
C LEU A 177 -19.46 -2.52 -0.74
N GLN A 178 -20.32 -2.83 -1.70
CA GLN A 178 -21.69 -3.32 -1.43
C GLN A 178 -21.72 -4.77 -0.91
N ASP A 179 -20.72 -5.56 -1.27
CA ASP A 179 -20.56 -6.93 -0.83
C ASP A 179 -19.09 -7.38 -0.93
N GLU A 180 -18.80 -8.54 -0.35
CA GLU A 180 -17.47 -9.14 -0.37
C GLU A 180 -17.02 -9.69 -1.73
N GLY A 181 -17.91 -9.78 -2.72
CA GLY A 181 -17.66 -10.38 -4.04
C GLY A 181 -16.74 -9.54 -4.92
N HIS A 182 -16.62 -8.25 -4.60
CA HIS A 182 -15.84 -7.27 -5.38
C HIS A 182 -14.40 -7.09 -4.87
N VAL A 183 -14.06 -7.61 -3.68
CA VAL A 183 -12.67 -7.66 -3.19
C VAL A 183 -11.97 -8.84 -3.87
N ARG A 184 -10.89 -8.59 -4.63
CA ARG A 184 -10.11 -9.68 -5.23
C ARG A 184 -9.28 -10.37 -4.13
N ARG A 185 -9.32 -11.71 -4.09
CA ARG A 185 -8.91 -12.53 -2.93
C ARG A 185 -7.68 -13.42 -3.20
N PRO A 186 -6.43 -12.91 -3.12
CA PRO A 186 -5.27 -13.80 -3.11
C PRO A 186 -5.07 -14.49 -1.75
N ASP A 187 -5.23 -13.76 -0.64
CA ASP A 187 -4.72 -14.21 0.68
C ASP A 187 -5.43 -13.63 1.92
N MET A 188 -6.35 -12.67 1.76
CA MET A 188 -7.10 -12.04 2.87
C MET A 188 -6.19 -11.42 3.95
N GLU A 189 -4.90 -11.21 3.68
CA GLU A 189 -3.93 -10.70 4.65
C GLU A 189 -4.34 -9.31 5.14
N ASP A 190 -4.69 -8.44 4.20
CA ASP A 190 -5.16 -7.08 4.45
C ASP A 190 -6.43 -7.02 5.29
N ARG A 191 -7.23 -8.09 5.37
CA ARG A 191 -8.38 -8.13 6.30
C ARG A 191 -7.93 -7.90 7.74
N ARG A 192 -6.69 -8.23 8.11
CA ARG A 192 -6.13 -7.92 9.43
C ARG A 192 -6.12 -6.41 9.70
N SER A 193 -5.93 -5.58 8.67
CA SER A 193 -5.84 -4.13 8.82
C SER A 193 -7.21 -3.48 9.05
N TYR A 194 -8.26 -3.96 8.37
CA TYR A 194 -9.57 -3.30 8.38
C TYR A 194 -10.65 -3.99 9.21
N ARG A 195 -10.50 -5.28 9.58
CA ARG A 195 -11.56 -6.04 10.26
C ARG A 195 -12.19 -5.38 11.49
N SER A 196 -11.42 -4.57 12.23
CA SER A 196 -11.88 -3.94 13.47
C SER A 196 -12.93 -2.88 13.18
N TRP A 197 -12.56 -1.82 12.45
CA TRP A 197 -13.50 -0.77 12.06
C TRP A 197 -14.58 -1.26 11.09
N PHE A 198 -14.26 -2.24 10.25
CA PHE A 198 -15.21 -2.76 9.26
C PHE A 198 -16.34 -3.55 9.92
N ALA A 199 -16.12 -4.13 11.10
CA ALA A 199 -17.19 -4.79 11.86
C ALA A 199 -18.32 -3.83 12.26
N ASP A 200 -17.99 -2.54 12.44
CA ASP A 200 -18.94 -1.50 12.82
C ASP A 200 -19.57 -0.81 11.60
N VAL A 201 -18.80 -0.60 10.53
CA VAL A 201 -19.26 0.11 9.31
C VAL A 201 -20.01 -0.82 8.35
N GLY A 202 -19.50 -2.03 8.12
CA GLY A 202 -20.09 -3.00 7.21
C GLY A 202 -20.03 -2.63 5.72
N TRP A 203 -20.63 -3.49 4.89
CA TRP A 203 -20.77 -3.29 3.45
C TRP A 203 -21.84 -2.24 3.12
N GLY A 204 -21.61 -1.42 2.09
CA GLY A 204 -22.48 -0.30 1.70
C GLY A 204 -22.54 0.84 2.71
N GLY A 205 -21.64 0.84 3.70
CA GLY A 205 -21.51 1.86 4.73
C GLY A 205 -20.65 3.04 4.28
N ILE A 206 -20.47 3.99 5.18
CA ILE A 206 -19.58 5.14 5.01
C ILE A 206 -18.41 5.01 5.97
N ALA A 207 -17.20 5.18 5.46
CA ALA A 207 -15.95 5.05 6.21
C ALA A 207 -15.69 6.24 7.16
N ASP A 208 -16.57 6.40 8.15
CA ASP A 208 -16.43 7.34 9.25
C ASP A 208 -16.33 6.57 10.57
N HIS A 209 -15.10 6.37 11.04
CA HIS A 209 -14.82 5.57 12.23
C HIS A 209 -13.61 6.13 13.00
N PRO A 210 -13.54 6.01 14.35
CA PRO A 210 -12.38 6.48 15.13
C PRO A 210 -11.04 5.85 14.73
N GLU A 211 -11.06 4.64 14.16
CA GLU A 211 -9.86 4.00 13.59
C GLU A 211 -9.50 4.48 12.17
N LEU A 212 -10.36 5.29 11.56
CA LEU A 212 -10.15 5.99 10.29
C LEU A 212 -10.14 7.51 10.54
N PRO A 213 -9.16 8.02 11.31
CA PRO A 213 -9.16 9.40 11.75
C PRO A 213 -9.06 10.35 10.56
N LEU A 214 -9.78 11.47 10.64
CA LEU A 214 -9.62 12.60 9.74
C LEU A 214 -8.21 13.18 9.91
N VAL A 215 -7.42 13.20 8.84
CA VAL A 215 -6.02 13.67 8.87
C VAL A 215 -5.89 15.08 8.33
N TYR A 216 -6.67 15.40 7.31
CA TYR A 216 -6.70 16.72 6.70
C TYR A 216 -8.11 17.06 6.26
N SER A 217 -8.48 18.33 6.42
CA SER A 217 -9.66 18.95 5.83
C SER A 217 -9.33 20.41 5.52
N GLU A 218 -9.73 20.88 4.34
CA GLU A 218 -9.64 22.29 3.97
C GLU A 218 -10.55 23.19 4.80
N TYR A 219 -11.53 22.61 5.51
CA TYR A 219 -12.50 23.33 6.35
C TYR A 219 -12.08 23.46 7.82
N SER A 220 -10.98 22.81 8.23
CA SER A 220 -10.47 22.87 9.59
C SER A 220 -9.58 24.10 9.80
N TRP A 221 -10.10 25.08 10.54
CA TRP A 221 -9.39 26.29 11.01
C TRP A 221 -8.64 26.03 12.32
#